data_AF-A0A1F2WL93-F1
#
_entry.id   AF-A0A1F2WL93-F1
#
_cell.length_a   1.000
_cell.length_b   1.000
_cell.length_c   1.000
_cell.angle_alpha   90.00
_cell.angle_beta   90.00
_cell.angle_gamma   90.00
#
_symmetry.space_group_name_H-M   'P 1'
#
loop_
_entity.id
_entity.type
_entity.pdbx_description
1 polymer ?
#
loop_
_entity_poly.entity_id
_entity_poly.type
_entity_poly.pdbx_seq_one_letter_code
_entity_poly.pdbx_strand_id
1 'polypeptide(L)' 'MISLCSLDAPYASLGTEVRVIWGEPGTRQKQIRAEVSRFPYLNENRNEDIDATVIPYSCHPKE' A
#
# COMPACT_ATOMS: atom_id res chain seq x y z
N MET A 1 4.63 -3.02 -0.09
CA MET A 1 4.81 -1.62 0.35
C MET A 1 3.91 -0.76 -0.52
N ILE A 2 3.09 0.10 0.08
CA ILE A 2 2.25 1.08 -0.64
C ILE A 2 2.55 2.47 -0.08
N SER A 3 2.41 3.49 -0.91
CA SER A 3 2.56 4.90 -0.53
C SER A 3 1.50 5.73 -1.24
N LEU A 4 1.02 6.78 -0.58
CA LEU A 4 0.18 7.79 -1.22
C LEU A 4 1.09 8.92 -1.75
N CYS A 5 0.83 9.38 -2.96
CA CYS A 5 1.56 10.48 -3.56
C CYS A 5 0.67 11.26 -4.52
N SER A 6 1.07 12.51 -4.78
CA SER A 6 0.56 13.30 -5.90
C SER A 6 1.57 13.21 -7.04
N LEU A 7 1.09 13.02 -8.26
CA LEU A 7 1.91 12.94 -9.47
C LEU A 7 1.44 14.01 -10.47
N ASP A 8 2.35 14.46 -11.32
CA ASP A 8 1.97 15.26 -12.47
C ASP A 8 1.08 14.43 -13.42
N ALA A 9 0.08 15.07 -14.02
CA ALA A 9 -0.93 14.42 -14.85
C ALA A 9 -0.35 13.48 -15.93
N PRO A 10 0.78 13.80 -16.62
CA PRO A 10 1.37 12.89 -17.61
C PRO A 10 1.82 11.53 -17.05
N TYR A 11 2.15 11.45 -15.75
CA TYR A 11 2.63 10.23 -15.09
C TYR A 11 1.54 9.52 -14.28
N ALA A 12 0.33 10.09 -14.20
CA ALA A 12 -0.73 9.60 -13.33
C ALA A 12 -1.59 8.46 -13.93
N SER A 13 -1.22 7.95 -15.11
CA SER A 13 -1.93 6.84 -15.75
C SER A 13 -1.71 5.54 -14.97
N LEU A 14 -2.76 4.76 -14.74
CA LEU A 14 -2.66 3.46 -14.05
C LEU A 14 -1.70 2.51 -14.78
N GLY A 15 -0.92 1.76 -14.03
CA GLY A 15 0.10 0.85 -14.56
C GLY A 15 1.41 1.52 -14.97
N THR A 16 1.50 2.86 -14.91
CA THR A 16 2.75 3.57 -15.22
C THR A 16 3.83 3.20 -14.20
N GLU A 17 5.00 2.77 -14.69
CA GLU A 17 6.16 2.57 -13.82
C GLU A 17 6.79 3.92 -13.46
N VAL A 18 6.96 4.14 -12.17
CA VAL A 18 7.68 5.29 -11.59
C VAL A 18 8.79 4.81 -10.66
N ARG A 19 9.69 5.71 -10.29
CA ARG A 19 10.74 5.42 -9.30
C ARG A 19 10.61 6.34 -8.10
N VAL A 20 10.50 5.74 -6.92
CA VAL A 20 10.52 6.46 -5.64
C VAL A 20 11.95 6.47 -5.10
N ILE A 21 12.46 7.65 -4.75
CA ILE A 21 13.73 7.77 -4.02
C ILE A 21 13.46 7.49 -2.55
N TRP A 22 14.01 6.39 -2.05
CA TRP A 22 13.88 5.99 -0.65
C TRP A 22 15.17 6.31 0.12
N GLY A 23 15.06 7.18 1.13
CA GLY A 23 16.16 7.65 1.97
C GLY A 23 16.32 9.18 1.92
N GLU A 24 17.06 9.73 2.88
CA GLU A 24 17.24 11.19 3.02
C GLU A 24 18.43 11.70 2.18
N PRO A 25 18.39 12.96 1.71
CA PRO A 25 19.54 13.59 1.09
C PRO A 25 20.80 13.52 1.97
N GLY A 26 21.95 13.24 1.37
CA GLY A 26 23.22 13.06 2.10
C GLY A 26 23.39 11.71 2.78
N THR A 27 22.37 10.85 2.77
CA THR A 27 22.45 9.45 3.22
C THR A 27 22.37 8.49 2.02
N ARG A 28 22.50 7.19 2.27
CA ARG A 28 22.34 6.18 1.22
C ARG A 28 20.89 6.15 0.74
N GLN A 29 20.65 6.54 -0.51
CA GLN A 29 19.35 6.45 -1.17
C GLN A 29 19.22 5.20 -2.05
N LYS A 30 17.99 4.70 -2.21
CA LYS A 30 17.64 3.61 -3.11
C LYS A 30 16.50 4.02 -4.03
N GLN A 31 16.63 3.74 -5.34
CA GLN A 31 15.52 3.87 -6.27
C GLN A 31 14.63 2.62 -6.18
N ILE A 32 13.37 2.82 -5.81
CA ILE A 32 12.36 1.76 -5.71
C ILE A 32 11.45 1.87 -6.94
N ARG A 33 11.38 0.81 -7.75
CA ARG A 33 10.37 0.71 -8.81
C ARG A 33 8.99 0.59 -8.16
N ALA A 34 8.05 1.39 -8.64
CA ALA A 34 6.66 1.38 -8.19
C ALA A 34 5.72 1.50 -9.39
N GLU A 35 4.52 0.98 -9.27
CA GLU A 35 3.48 1.02 -10.29
C GLU A 35 2.34 1.92 -9.82
N VAL A 36 1.92 2.87 -10.65
CA VAL A 36 0.81 3.76 -10.34
C VAL A 36 -0.49 2.96 -10.26
N SER A 37 -1.09 2.98 -9.07
CA SER A 37 -2.31 2.25 -8.75
C SER A 37 -3.43 3.21 -8.39
N ARG A 38 -4.68 2.74 -8.50
CA ARG A 38 -5.88 3.47 -8.08
C ARG A 38 -5.80 3.79 -6.58
N PHE A 39 -6.35 4.94 -6.21
CA PHE A 39 -6.77 5.24 -4.84
C PHE A 39 -8.31 5.20 -4.73
N PRO A 40 -8.90 4.53 -3.73
CA PRO A 40 -8.28 3.66 -2.73
C PRO A 40 -7.66 2.39 -3.34
N TYR A 41 -6.62 1.87 -2.69
CA TYR A 41 -5.90 0.67 -3.16
C TYR A 41 -6.67 -0.63 -2.88
N LEU A 42 -7.25 -0.77 -1.69
CA LEU A 42 -8.06 -1.92 -1.31
C LEU A 42 -9.53 -1.69 -1.71
N ASN A 43 -10.20 -2.76 -2.09
CA ASN A 43 -11.65 -2.78 -2.35
C ASN A 43 -12.44 -3.28 -1.14
N GLU A 44 -11.87 -3.17 0.06
CA GLU A 44 -12.47 -3.64 1.31
C GLU A 44 -13.14 -2.49 2.05
N ASN A 45 -14.07 -2.84 2.95
CA ASN A 45 -14.64 -1.87 3.88
C ASN A 45 -13.58 -1.40 4.89
N ARG A 46 -13.89 -0.32 5.61
CA ARG A 46 -13.04 0.09 6.73
C ARG A 46 -13.10 -0.96 7.82
N ASN A 47 -11.98 -1.16 8.52
CA ASN A 47 -11.91 -2.12 9.63
C ASN A 47 -12.96 -1.84 10.72
N GLU A 48 -13.34 -0.57 10.92
CA GLU A 48 -14.37 -0.18 11.90
C GLU A 48 -15.79 -0.66 11.56
N ASP A 49 -16.05 -0.98 10.28
CA ASP A 49 -17.34 -1.45 9.78
C ASP A 49 -17.43 -2.99 9.73
N ILE A 50 -16.35 -3.71 10.05
CA ILE A 50 -16.28 -5.17 10.00
C ILE A 50 -16.55 -5.77 11.38
N ASP A 51 -17.58 -6.61 11.48
CA ASP A 51 -17.83 -7.42 12.67
C ASP A 51 -16.75 -8.51 12.81
N ALA A 52 -15.84 -8.32 13.77
CA ALA A 52 -14.74 -9.26 14.00
C ALA A 52 -15.20 -10.67 14.44
N THR A 53 -16.46 -10.84 14.88
CA THR A 53 -16.98 -12.15 15.28
C THR A 53 -17.20 -13.09 14.09
N VAL A 54 -17.27 -12.57 12.86
CA VAL A 54 -17.40 -13.39 11.64
C VAL A 54 -16.06 -13.98 11.18
N ILE A 55 -14.94 -13.55 11.77
CA ILE A 55 -13.60 -14.04 11.44
C ILE A 55 -13.40 -15.40 12.12
N PRO A 56 -13.08 -16.49 11.38
CA PRO A 56 -12.91 -17.81 11.97
C PRO A 56 -11.77 -17.83 13.01
N TYR A 57 -12.05 -18.30 14.22
CA TYR A 57 -11.02 -18.52 15.23
C TYR A 57 -10.38 -19.89 15.05
N SER A 58 -9.07 -19.93 14.80
CA SER A 58 -8.29 -21.15 15.04
C SER A 58 -8.00 -21.23 16.54
N CYS A 59 -8.86 -21.91 17.30
CA CYS A 59 -8.53 -22.29 18.66
C CYS A 59 -7.43 -23.38 18.58
N HIS A 60 -6.17 -22.99 18.73
CA HIS A 60 -5.14 -23.96 19.09
C HIS A 60 -5.40 -24.35 20.54
N PRO A 61 -5.74 -25.61 20.83
CA PRO A 61 -5.84 -26.06 22.22
C PRO A 61 -4.48 -25.83 22.87
N LYS A 62 -4.47 -25.13 24.00
CA LYS A 62 -3.29 -25.06 24.86
C LYS A 62 -3.22 -26.39 25.61
N GLU A 63 -2.24 -27.22 25.26
CA GLU A 63 -1.78 -28.34 26.11
C GLU A 63 -1.14 -27.81 27.40
#